data_AF-A0A961P8A2-F1
#
_entry.id   AF-A0A961P8A2-F1
#
_cell.length_a   1.000
_cell.length_b   1.000
_cell.length_c   1.000
_cell.angle_alpha   90.00
_cell.angle_beta   90.00
_cell.angle_gamma   90.00
#
_symmetry.space_group_name_H-M   'P 1'
#
loop_
_entity.id
_entity.type
_entity.pdbx_description
1 polymer ?
#
loop_
_entity_poly.entity_id
_entity_poly.type
_entity_poly.pdbx_seq_one_letter_code
_entity_poly.pdbx_strand_id
1 'polypeptide(L)'
;MMEITFDTLASPVFQRAMYWLGISALLLAAGAVAIFFTYYGRARDTGGNSADTERWILLMGTFRDSMLITVLYAGESLLYRHGDFAGMVDRMSSNPSLWPTLLQPVGSLVVSVLVLVIASLRVVQITRWMIRQGVR
;
A
#
# COMPACT_ATOMS: atom_id res chain seq x y z
N MET A 1 -20.78 26.06 15.17
CA MET A 1 -19.74 25.04 14.90
C MET A 1 -20.18 24.06 13.80
N MET A 2 -21.44 23.59 13.81
CA MET A 2 -21.99 22.67 12.79
C MET A 2 -22.13 23.29 11.37
N GLU A 3 -22.44 24.58 11.25
CA GLU A 3 -22.49 25.28 9.94
C GLU A 3 -21.11 25.45 9.28
N ILE A 4 -20.08 25.85 10.05
CA ILE A 4 -18.71 26.01 9.54
C ILE A 4 -18.18 24.69 8.97
N THR A 5 -18.49 23.56 9.62
CA THR A 5 -18.15 22.22 9.13
C THR A 5 -18.93 21.82 7.88
N PHE A 6 -20.21 22.20 7.76
CA PHE A 6 -20.98 21.90 6.55
C PHE A 6 -20.46 22.70 5.35
N ASP A 7 -20.18 23.99 5.53
CA ASP A 7 -19.63 24.84 4.46
C ASP A 7 -18.23 24.39 4.02
N THR A 8 -17.39 23.91 4.94
CA THR A 8 -16.07 23.37 4.58
C THR A 8 -16.15 22.03 3.86
N LEU A 9 -17.10 21.15 4.22
CA LEU A 9 -17.29 19.84 3.59
C LEU A 9 -18.00 19.91 2.24
N ALA A 10 -18.96 20.83 2.10
CA ALA A 10 -19.61 21.14 0.83
C ALA A 10 -18.72 22.00 -0.08
N SER A 11 -17.56 22.46 0.41
CA SER A 11 -16.68 23.31 -0.38
C SER A 11 -16.11 22.55 -1.59
N PRO A 12 -15.99 23.22 -2.75
CA PRO A 12 -15.36 22.63 -3.93
C PRO A 12 -13.88 22.29 -3.70
N VAL A 13 -13.23 22.97 -2.75
CA VAL A 13 -11.83 22.69 -2.36
C VAL A 13 -11.71 21.32 -1.68
N PHE A 14 -12.62 21.02 -0.75
CA PHE A 14 -12.63 19.74 -0.04
C PHE A 14 -12.93 18.56 -0.98
N GLN A 15 -13.95 18.69 -1.83
CA GLN A 15 -14.29 17.67 -2.83
C GLN A 15 -13.11 17.38 -3.76
N ARG A 16 -12.40 18.43 -4.21
CA ARG A 16 -11.22 18.29 -5.05
C ARG A 16 -10.08 17.58 -4.33
N ALA A 17 -9.86 17.86 -3.05
CA ALA A 17 -8.85 17.19 -2.24
C ALA A 17 -9.16 15.69 -2.07
N MET A 18 -10.40 15.33 -1.77
CA MET A 18 -10.82 13.92 -1.67
C MET A 18 -10.67 13.18 -3.00
N TYR A 19 -11.02 13.82 -4.11
CA TYR A 19 -10.81 13.25 -5.45
C TYR A 19 -9.33 12.97 -5.74
N TRP A 20 -8.43 13.92 -5.43
CA TRP A 20 -6.98 13.72 -5.59
C TRP A 20 -6.42 12.62 -4.69
N LEU A 21 -6.92 12.49 -3.45
CA LEU A 21 -6.56 11.39 -2.56
C LEU A 21 -7.02 10.05 -3.13
N GLY A 22 -8.23 9.98 -3.67
CA GLY A 22 -8.76 8.80 -4.35
C GLY A 22 -7.87 8.38 -5.54
N ILE A 23 -7.50 9.31 -6.41
CA ILE A 23 -6.58 9.03 -7.54
C ILE A 23 -5.22 8.56 -7.02
N SER A 24 -4.68 9.22 -5.99
CA SER A 24 -3.37 8.87 -5.43
C SER A 24 -3.37 7.46 -4.85
N ALA A 25 -4.44 7.07 -4.14
CA ALA A 25 -4.60 5.71 -3.62
C ALA A 25 -4.64 4.66 -4.74
N LEU A 26 -5.33 4.96 -5.84
CA LEU A 26 -5.37 4.09 -7.02
C LEU A 26 -3.99 3.90 -7.66
N LEU A 27 -3.23 5.00 -7.83
CA LEU A 27 -1.86 4.94 -8.36
C LEU A 27 -0.93 4.13 -7.45
N LEU A 28 -1.05 4.30 -6.14
CA LEU A 28 -0.27 3.53 -5.16
C LEU A 28 -0.65 2.04 -5.18
N ALA A 29 -1.92 1.70 -5.34
CA ALA A 29 -2.37 0.31 -5.50
C ALA A 29 -1.78 -0.32 -6.79
N ALA A 30 -1.81 0.40 -7.91
CA ALA A 30 -1.15 -0.05 -9.14
C ALA A 30 0.37 -0.22 -8.96
N GLY A 31 1.01 0.69 -8.22
CA GLY A 31 2.42 0.59 -7.84
C GLY A 31 2.73 -0.66 -7.01
N ALA A 32 1.86 -1.03 -6.06
CA ALA A 32 2.01 -2.25 -5.28
C ALA A 32 1.99 -3.51 -6.16
N VAL A 33 1.10 -3.57 -7.14
CA VAL A 33 1.04 -4.66 -8.14
C VAL A 33 2.30 -4.70 -8.99
N ALA A 34 2.81 -3.55 -9.44
CA ALA A 34 4.06 -3.49 -10.20
C ALA A 34 5.26 -4.00 -9.39
N ILE A 35 5.34 -3.65 -8.10
CA ILE A 35 6.37 -4.17 -7.18
C ILE A 35 6.23 -5.69 -7.05
N PHE A 36 5.02 -6.21 -6.89
CA PHE A 36 4.79 -7.65 -6.81
C PHE A 36 5.37 -8.38 -8.01
N PHE A 37 4.99 -8.00 -9.23
CA PHE A 37 5.50 -8.64 -10.45
C PHE A 37 7.01 -8.46 -10.66
N THR A 38 7.60 -7.37 -10.16
CA THR A 38 9.04 -7.11 -10.33
C THR A 38 9.92 -8.05 -9.49
N TYR A 39 9.41 -8.49 -8.33
CA TYR A 39 10.19 -9.25 -7.34
C TYR A 39 9.71 -10.69 -7.14
N TYR A 40 8.48 -11.01 -7.55
CA TYR A 40 7.94 -12.36 -7.49
C TYR A 40 8.75 -13.31 -8.39
N GLY A 41 9.12 -14.47 -7.84
CA GLY A 41 9.81 -15.53 -8.58
C GLY A 41 11.32 -15.34 -8.82
N ARG A 42 11.90 -14.17 -8.52
CA ARG A 42 13.35 -13.95 -8.63
C ARG A 42 14.13 -14.67 -7.51
N ALA A 43 15.40 -14.98 -7.75
CA ALA A 43 16.34 -15.45 -6.74
C ALA A 43 15.93 -16.73 -5.99
N ARG A 44 15.57 -17.80 -6.71
CA ARG A 44 15.36 -19.14 -6.13
C ARG A 44 16.39 -20.18 -6.55
N ASP A 45 17.26 -19.85 -7.51
CA ASP A 45 18.28 -20.78 -8.00
C ASP A 45 19.51 -20.73 -7.10
N THR A 46 19.69 -21.76 -6.27
CA THR A 46 20.73 -21.87 -5.22
C THR A 46 21.98 -22.64 -5.67
N GLY A 47 22.10 -22.97 -6.96
CA GLY A 47 23.16 -23.84 -7.47
C GLY A 47 24.57 -23.36 -7.12
N GLY A 48 25.30 -24.15 -6.34
CA GLY A 48 26.73 -23.93 -6.02
C GLY A 48 27.04 -23.33 -4.64
N ASN A 49 26.03 -23.09 -3.80
CA ASN A 49 26.22 -22.57 -2.44
C ASN A 49 26.39 -23.66 -1.38
N SER A 50 27.00 -23.32 -0.24
CA SER A 50 27.11 -24.23 0.91
C SER A 50 25.72 -24.52 1.51
N ALA A 51 25.54 -25.71 2.08
CA ALA A 51 24.25 -26.17 2.62
C ALA A 51 23.63 -25.20 3.65
N ASP A 52 24.47 -24.54 4.47
CA ASP A 52 23.99 -23.54 5.43
C ASP A 52 23.57 -22.23 4.75
N THR A 53 24.28 -21.79 3.71
CA THR A 53 23.93 -20.59 2.94
C THR A 53 22.62 -20.80 2.18
N GLU A 54 22.42 -21.99 1.63
CA GLU A 54 21.18 -22.38 0.94
C GLU A 54 19.96 -22.32 1.87
N ARG A 55 20.07 -22.80 3.12
CA ARG A 55 19.01 -22.69 4.13
C ARG A 55 18.60 -21.24 4.41
N TRP A 56 19.58 -20.35 4.56
CA TRP A 56 19.33 -18.93 4.77
C TRP A 56 18.71 -18.25 3.55
N ILE A 57 19.12 -18.61 2.34
CA ILE A 57 18.52 -18.12 1.09
C ILE A 57 17.05 -18.53 1.01
N LEU A 58 16.73 -19.79 1.30
CA LEU A 58 15.35 -20.27 1.28
C LEU A 58 14.49 -19.58 2.35
N LEU A 59 15.01 -19.40 3.56
CA LEU A 59 14.31 -18.69 4.64
C LEU A 59 14.02 -17.23 4.24
N MET A 60 15.03 -16.53 3.73
CA MET A 60 14.91 -15.13 3.30
C MET A 60 14.01 -14.99 2.07
N GLY A 61 14.04 -15.94 1.14
CA GLY A 61 13.13 -16.01 0.00
C GLY A 61 11.67 -16.14 0.45
N THR A 62 11.39 -17.02 1.42
CA THR A 62 10.05 -17.15 2.02
C THR A 62 9.63 -15.86 2.73
N PHE A 63 10.55 -15.22 3.47
CA PHE A 63 10.25 -13.96 4.15
C PHE A 63 9.95 -12.83 3.15
N ARG A 64 10.72 -12.73 2.06
CA ARG A 64 10.43 -11.80 0.96
C ARG A 64 9.06 -12.07 0.35
N ASP A 65 8.72 -13.32 0.07
CA ASP A 65 7.44 -13.67 -0.53
C ASP A 65 6.27 -13.33 0.40
N SER A 66 6.42 -13.51 1.72
CA SER A 66 5.43 -13.04 2.70
C SER A 66 5.27 -11.51 2.68
N MET A 67 6.36 -10.76 2.51
CA MET A 67 6.31 -9.31 2.37
C MET A 67 5.69 -8.86 1.05
N LEU A 68 5.87 -9.63 -0.03
CA LEU A 68 5.20 -9.39 -1.31
C LEU A 68 3.68 -9.56 -1.20
N ILE A 69 3.22 -10.56 -0.43
CA ILE A 69 1.79 -10.71 -0.11
C ILE A 69 1.29 -9.50 0.70
N THR A 70 2.07 -9.04 1.69
CA THR A 70 1.74 -7.83 2.46
C THR A 70 1.64 -6.59 1.56
N VAL A 71 2.51 -6.45 0.54
CA VAL A 71 2.43 -5.38 -0.47
C VAL A 71 1.12 -5.46 -1.24
N LEU A 72 0.69 -6.66 -1.67
CA LEU A 72 -0.61 -6.83 -2.33
C LEU A 72 -1.78 -6.48 -1.42
N TYR A 73 -1.73 -6.89 -0.15
CA TYR A 73 -2.77 -6.56 0.83
C TYR A 73 -2.85 -5.05 1.12
N ALA A 74 -1.70 -4.37 1.17
CA ALA A 74 -1.66 -2.92 1.25
C ALA A 74 -2.24 -2.28 -0.02
N GLY A 75 -1.96 -2.84 -1.20
CA GLY A 75 -2.54 -2.41 -2.47
C GLY A 75 -4.06 -2.56 -2.51
N GLU A 76 -4.60 -3.69 -2.05
CA GLU A 76 -6.05 -3.92 -1.90
C GLU A 76 -6.67 -2.90 -0.94
N SER A 77 -6.05 -2.68 0.21
CA SER A 77 -6.51 -1.66 1.17
C SER A 77 -6.57 -0.27 0.53
N LEU A 78 -5.56 0.11 -0.26
CA LEU A 78 -5.54 1.37 -0.99
C LEU A 78 -6.65 1.47 -2.03
N LEU A 79 -6.96 0.36 -2.72
CA LEU A 79 -8.08 0.28 -3.67
C LEU A 79 -9.43 0.50 -2.97
N TYR A 80 -9.63 -0.10 -1.80
CA TYR A 80 -10.83 0.17 -0.99
C TYR A 80 -10.93 1.64 -0.59
N ARG A 81 -9.81 2.28 -0.23
CA ARG A 81 -9.80 3.71 0.12
C ARG A 81 -10.11 4.61 -1.07
N HIS A 82 -9.69 4.25 -2.28
CA HIS A 82 -10.14 4.92 -3.49
C HIS A 82 -11.68 4.93 -3.58
N GLY A 83 -12.32 3.78 -3.35
CA GLY A 83 -13.77 3.66 -3.31
C GLY A 83 -14.43 4.51 -2.22
N ASP A 84 -13.84 4.55 -1.02
CA ASP A 84 -14.33 5.38 0.09
C ASP A 84 -14.27 6.88 -0.24
N PHE A 85 -13.14 7.37 -0.77
CA PHE A 85 -12.98 8.78 -1.13
C PHE A 85 -13.88 9.18 -2.30
N ALA A 86 -14.05 8.30 -3.30
CA ALA A 86 -14.97 8.53 -4.41
C ALA A 86 -16.43 8.59 -3.93
N GLY A 87 -16.86 7.65 -3.09
CA GLY A 87 -18.23 7.62 -2.56
C GLY A 87 -18.53 8.73 -1.54
N MET A 88 -17.51 9.31 -0.92
CA MET A 88 -17.66 10.46 0.00
C MET A 88 -18.03 11.75 -0.71
N VAL A 89 -17.52 11.97 -1.93
CA VAL A 89 -17.87 13.13 -2.76
C VAL A 89 -19.39 13.16 -3.01
N ASP A 90 -19.99 11.98 -3.23
CA ASP A 90 -21.43 11.86 -3.49
C ASP A 90 -22.28 11.96 -2.20
N ARG A 91 -21.85 11.30 -1.11
CA ARG A 91 -22.66 11.14 0.12
C ARG A 91 -22.60 12.34 1.06
N MET A 92 -21.50 13.08 1.13
CA MET A 92 -21.35 14.20 2.08
C MET A 92 -22.25 15.40 1.79
N SER A 93 -22.81 15.50 0.58
CA SER A 93 -23.83 16.51 0.25
C SER A 93 -25.10 16.40 1.11
N SER A 94 -25.34 15.24 1.75
CA SER A 94 -26.62 14.92 2.38
C SER A 94 -26.65 14.98 3.92
N ASN A 95 -25.52 14.89 4.65
CA ASN A 95 -25.54 14.96 6.11
C ASN A 95 -24.18 15.28 6.78
N PRO A 96 -23.99 16.44 7.46
CA PRO A 96 -22.74 16.85 8.11
C PRO A 96 -22.36 16.09 9.40
N SER A 97 -23.25 15.29 9.98
CA SER A 97 -22.97 14.54 11.23
C SER A 97 -21.97 13.38 11.07
N LEU A 98 -21.51 13.10 9.86
CA LEU A 98 -20.62 11.99 9.49
C LEU A 98 -19.11 12.28 9.70
N TRP A 99 -18.73 13.19 10.60
CA TRP A 99 -17.33 13.56 10.84
C TRP A 99 -16.39 12.40 11.23
N PRO A 100 -16.77 11.45 12.10
CA PRO A 100 -15.93 10.28 12.41
C PRO A 100 -15.63 9.43 11.16
N THR A 101 -16.51 9.49 10.16
CA THR A 101 -16.39 8.78 8.90
C THR A 101 -15.24 9.31 8.04
N LEU A 102 -14.74 10.55 8.26
CA LEU A 102 -13.61 11.12 7.50
C LEU A 102 -12.23 10.83 8.08
N LEU A 103 -12.09 10.84 9.41
CA LEU A 103 -10.80 10.61 10.05
C LEU A 103 -10.29 9.19 9.81
N GLN A 104 -11.20 8.22 9.78
CA GLN A 104 -10.89 6.81 9.57
C GLN A 104 -10.27 6.50 8.19
N PRO A 105 -10.84 6.89 7.03
CA PRO A 105 -10.25 6.62 5.73
C PRO A 105 -8.93 7.36 5.51
N VAL A 106 -8.80 8.60 5.99
CA VAL A 106 -7.53 9.35 5.88
C VAL A 106 -6.44 8.73 6.76
N GLY A 107 -6.75 8.43 8.03
CA GLY A 107 -5.80 7.80 8.94
C GLY A 107 -5.38 6.41 8.47
N SER A 108 -6.32 5.59 8.00
CA SER A 108 -6.01 4.27 7.45
C SER A 108 -5.23 4.35 6.13
N LEU A 109 -5.48 5.34 5.27
CA LEU A 109 -4.65 5.60 4.09
C LEU A 109 -3.18 5.81 4.49
N VAL A 110 -2.92 6.65 5.49
CA VAL A 110 -1.55 6.91 5.99
C VAL A 110 -0.90 5.61 6.47
N VAL A 111 -1.62 4.79 7.24
CA VAL A 111 -1.12 3.50 7.73
C VAL A 111 -0.83 2.56 6.55
N SER A 112 -1.73 2.44 5.57
CA SER A 112 -1.54 1.58 4.39
C SER A 112 -0.35 2.02 3.55
N VAL A 113 -0.10 3.33 3.41
CA VAL A 113 1.08 3.87 2.75
C VAL A 113 2.36 3.51 3.52
N LEU A 114 2.37 3.65 4.84
CA LEU A 114 3.53 3.27 5.66
C LEU A 114 3.83 1.78 5.56
N VAL A 115 2.81 0.93 5.61
CA VAL A 115 2.94 -0.53 5.41
C VAL A 115 3.53 -0.82 4.04
N LEU A 116 2.99 -0.19 2.98
CA LEU A 116 3.48 -0.37 1.62
C LEU A 116 4.96 0.02 1.50
N VAL A 117 5.35 1.18 2.04
CA VAL A 117 6.74 1.67 1.99
C VAL A 117 7.68 0.73 2.73
N ILE A 118 7.36 0.36 3.96
CA ILE A 118 8.22 -0.52 4.77
C ILE A 118 8.36 -1.90 4.11
N ALA A 119 7.24 -2.51 3.70
CA ALA A 119 7.25 -3.81 3.05
C ALA A 119 8.06 -3.77 1.74
N SER A 120 7.89 -2.74 0.92
CA SER A 120 8.63 -2.56 -0.33
C SER A 120 10.13 -2.40 -0.08
N LEU A 121 10.54 -1.58 0.88
CA LEU A 121 11.95 -1.42 1.25
C LEU A 121 12.57 -2.74 1.72
N ARG A 122 11.83 -3.54 2.51
CA ARG A 122 12.29 -4.85 2.96
C ARG A 122 12.43 -5.84 1.81
N VAL A 123 11.46 -5.90 0.89
CA VAL A 123 11.55 -6.74 -0.32
C VAL A 123 12.82 -6.39 -1.12
N VAL A 124 13.10 -5.10 -1.31
CA VAL A 124 14.30 -4.64 -2.02
C VAL A 124 15.58 -5.05 -1.29
N GLN A 125 15.65 -4.84 0.03
CA GLN A 125 16.83 -5.19 0.83
C GLN A 125 17.10 -6.69 0.83
N ILE A 126 16.07 -7.52 1.00
CA ILE A 126 16.20 -8.98 0.98
C ILE A 126 16.66 -9.44 -0.40
N THR A 127 16.04 -8.93 -1.46
CA THR A 127 16.43 -9.27 -2.84
C THR A 127 17.88 -8.91 -3.11
N ARG A 128 18.34 -7.72 -2.70
CA ARG A 128 19.75 -7.30 -2.82
C ARG A 128 20.69 -8.20 -2.03
N TRP A 129 20.29 -8.62 -0.83
CA TRP A 129 21.07 -9.54 -0.02
C TRP A 129 21.18 -10.91 -0.71
N MET A 130 20.09 -11.46 -1.25
CA MET A 130 20.09 -12.74 -1.95
C MET A 130 20.98 -12.72 -3.20
N ILE A 131 20.95 -11.63 -3.99
CA ILE A 131 21.83 -11.46 -5.15
C ILE A 131 23.31 -11.49 -4.75
N ARG A 132 23.68 -10.90 -3.60
CA ARG A 132 25.06 -10.94 -3.08
C ARG A 132 25.50 -12.35 -2.67
N GLN A 133 24.58 -13.24 -2.36
CA GLN A 133 24.85 -14.65 -2.06
C GLN A 133 24.95 -15.52 -3.34
N GLY A 134 25.01 -14.91 -4.53
CA GLY A 134 25.18 -15.63 -5.80
C GLY A 134 23.88 -16.17 -6.40
N VAL A 135 22.73 -15.83 -5.81
CA VAL A 135 21.41 -16.24 -6.30
C VAL A 135 21.02 -15.34 -7.47
N ARG A 136 20.79 -15.92 -8.65
CA ARG A 136 20.40 -15.19 -9.88
C ARG A 136 18.88 -15.05 -10.02
#